data_AF-A0A811LDX8-F1
#
_entry.id   AF-A0A811LDX8-F1
#
_cell.length_a   1.000
_cell.length_b   1.000
_cell.length_c   1.000
_cell.angle_alpha   90.00
_cell.angle_beta   90.00
_cell.angle_gamma   90.00
#
_symmetry.space_group_name_H-M   'P 1'
#
loop_
_entity.id
_entity.type
_entity.pdbx_description
1 polymer ?
#
loop_
_entity_poly.entity_id
_entity_poly.type
_entity_poly.pdbx_seq_one_letter_code
_entity_poly.pdbx_strand_id
1 'polypeptide(L)'
;MGISHLIFLLSTLLLAVSATERQCVDEHNRKFDHDREWRSMDGNFVKKCEVFAHGWQIKVVSCASKSNKRISIGSKLIEGPMIWYCDKSSNGGVSLRAEPNPDAECNGGHLPGSRWVDGAFERECQAGAHAKIVGCVSQSGARIELGGSVEEQGDIVLCEKRPDGSISMRNERNPNAYCGEHGPDSEWVEESFVMRCEAGGRSEIVGCQLPTGERIELNDKLHYKGYIIHCQQFENGTHRIFSEPDPTAECDGEHPAGSRWIENAFEKECLPGALTKTTGCVLDDGQRIPLGGKTEFGKFLAFCNNNNNGTVSLTLDVNPDAPCGEHLPGSRWVERSFEKECKLGGNTEIVSCVTSTRQRVPLNGHILIDGQKVHCEKLQDGTIWFHGEPDPNAPCQGGHEAGTRWIDKGFELECAPGGRTKVAGCISPQGNYIAVGAEERYNQYVYACEEQVDGSVRFRSKPIVPFAGPRKRA
;
A
#
# COMPACT_ATOMS: atom_id res chain seq x y z
N MET A 1 72.26 -104.28 -65.49
CA MET A 1 73.70 -103.98 -65.39
C MET A 1 74.07 -103.80 -63.93
N GLY A 2 75.03 -104.57 -63.43
CA GLY A 2 75.76 -104.37 -62.16
C GLY A 2 75.02 -104.80 -60.87
N ILE A 3 75.22 -105.97 -60.24
CA ILE A 3 76.40 -106.49 -59.48
C ILE A 3 76.54 -105.74 -58.13
N SER A 4 76.11 -106.29 -56.98
CA SER A 4 76.85 -107.11 -55.97
C SER A 4 76.69 -106.43 -54.59
N HIS A 5 76.72 -107.00 -53.38
CA HIS A 5 76.90 -108.31 -52.74
C HIS A 5 76.22 -108.17 -51.34
N LEU A 6 75.48 -109.16 -50.78
CA LEU A 6 75.97 -110.25 -49.90
C LEU A 6 76.70 -109.66 -48.63
N ILE A 7 76.45 -109.96 -47.34
CA ILE A 7 76.13 -111.16 -46.52
C ILE A 7 75.86 -110.62 -45.07
N PHE A 8 74.91 -111.07 -44.22
CA PHE A 8 75.00 -112.06 -43.12
C PHE A 8 73.71 -111.91 -42.26
N LEU A 9 72.81 -112.90 -42.19
CA LEU A 9 72.69 -113.89 -41.09
C LEU A 9 72.61 -113.28 -39.67
N LEU A 10 71.41 -113.24 -39.06
CA LEU A 10 71.05 -114.06 -37.89
C LEU A 10 69.68 -113.65 -37.29
N SER A 11 68.81 -114.65 -37.09
CA SER A 11 67.63 -114.60 -36.23
C SER A 11 68.01 -114.52 -34.76
N THR A 12 67.46 -113.55 -34.03
CA THR A 12 67.19 -113.67 -32.58
C THR A 12 65.87 -112.96 -32.25
N LEU A 13 64.86 -113.78 -32.00
CA LEU A 13 63.57 -113.45 -31.42
C LEU A 13 63.79 -113.17 -29.92
N LEU A 14 63.88 -111.90 -29.50
CA LEU A 14 63.78 -111.51 -28.09
C LEU A 14 62.31 -111.24 -27.75
N LEU A 15 61.73 -112.13 -26.96
CA LEU A 15 60.49 -111.89 -26.21
C LEU A 15 60.74 -110.74 -25.23
N ALA A 16 60.14 -109.59 -25.50
CA ALA A 16 60.04 -108.49 -24.55
C ALA A 16 59.14 -108.94 -23.39
N VAL A 17 59.73 -109.27 -22.24
CA VAL A 17 59.01 -109.32 -20.97
C VAL A 17 58.72 -107.88 -20.59
N SER A 18 57.56 -107.37 -21.00
CA SER A 18 57.02 -106.12 -20.45
C SER A 18 56.76 -106.36 -18.97
N ALA A 19 57.67 -105.90 -18.11
CA ALA A 19 57.35 -105.70 -16.71
C ALA A 19 56.19 -104.70 -16.67
N THR A 20 54.97 -105.20 -16.47
CA THR A 20 53.82 -104.34 -16.18
C THR A 20 54.13 -103.63 -14.87
N GLU A 21 54.62 -102.38 -14.98
CA GLU A 21 54.76 -101.47 -13.86
C GLU A 21 53.39 -101.38 -13.17
N ARG A 22 53.33 -101.91 -11.95
CA ARG A 22 52.12 -101.87 -11.14
C ARG A 22 51.99 -100.47 -10.57
N GLN A 23 51.08 -99.70 -11.15
CA GLN A 23 50.76 -98.33 -10.73
C GLN A 23 49.47 -98.34 -9.90
N CYS A 24 49.36 -97.43 -8.93
CA CYS A 24 48.07 -97.19 -8.28
C CYS A 24 47.11 -96.53 -9.28
N VAL A 25 45.82 -96.84 -9.17
CA VAL A 25 44.78 -96.23 -9.99
C VAL A 25 43.79 -95.53 -9.07
N ASP A 26 43.60 -94.23 -9.23
CA ASP A 26 42.64 -93.49 -8.40
C ASP A 26 41.19 -93.63 -8.91
N GLU A 27 40.26 -92.99 -8.19
CA GLU A 27 38.83 -92.95 -8.55
C GLU A 27 38.52 -92.37 -9.95
N HIS A 28 39.50 -91.74 -10.63
CA HIS A 28 39.37 -91.16 -11.96
C HIS A 28 40.22 -91.89 -13.01
N ASN A 29 40.63 -93.13 -12.75
CA ASN A 29 41.51 -93.92 -13.62
C ASN A 29 42.89 -93.30 -13.92
N ARG A 30 43.36 -92.36 -13.09
CA ARG A 30 44.71 -91.81 -13.22
C ARG A 30 45.70 -92.77 -12.60
N LYS A 31 46.82 -92.99 -13.29
CA LYS A 31 47.87 -93.91 -12.85
C LYS A 31 48.99 -93.16 -12.13
N PHE A 32 49.42 -93.68 -11.00
CA PHE A 32 50.47 -93.09 -10.17
C PHE A 32 51.54 -94.14 -9.84
N ASP A 33 52.80 -93.71 -9.94
CA ASP A 33 53.97 -94.53 -9.62
C ASP A 33 54.08 -94.77 -8.11
N HIS A 34 54.83 -95.81 -7.71
CA HIS A 34 55.10 -96.07 -6.30
C HIS A 34 55.78 -94.86 -5.65
N ASP A 35 55.42 -94.58 -4.39
CA ASP A 35 55.87 -93.44 -3.60
C ASP A 35 55.48 -92.05 -4.13
N ARG A 36 54.79 -91.98 -5.27
CA ARG A 36 54.28 -90.72 -5.79
C ARG A 36 53.18 -90.17 -4.89
N GLU A 37 53.36 -88.91 -4.49
CA GLU A 37 52.34 -88.12 -3.82
C GLU A 37 51.60 -87.24 -4.83
N TRP A 38 50.29 -87.09 -4.66
CA TRP A 38 49.49 -86.17 -5.45
C TRP A 38 48.34 -85.59 -4.63
N ARG A 39 47.82 -84.45 -5.09
CA ARG A 39 46.66 -83.82 -4.47
C ARG A 39 45.38 -84.47 -4.96
N SER A 40 44.45 -84.73 -4.06
CA SER A 40 43.08 -85.11 -4.41
C SER A 40 42.44 -84.02 -5.27
N MET A 41 41.43 -84.39 -6.05
CA MET A 41 40.80 -83.47 -7.01
C MET A 41 40.07 -82.31 -6.34
N ASP A 42 39.50 -82.53 -5.16
CA ASP A 42 38.92 -81.49 -4.28
C ASP A 42 39.99 -80.63 -3.58
N GLY A 43 41.26 -80.99 -3.72
CA GLY A 43 42.40 -80.27 -3.15
C GLY A 43 42.65 -80.55 -1.67
N ASN A 44 41.73 -81.16 -0.94
CA ASN A 44 41.82 -81.17 0.52
C ASN A 44 42.83 -82.19 1.08
N PHE A 45 43.25 -83.17 0.28
CA PHE A 45 44.10 -84.27 0.74
C PHE A 45 45.31 -84.48 -0.17
N VAL A 46 46.42 -84.89 0.43
CA VAL A 46 47.58 -85.42 -0.28
C VAL A 46 47.56 -86.93 -0.13
N LYS A 47 47.45 -87.61 -1.26
CA LYS A 47 47.40 -89.07 -1.38
C LYS A 47 48.79 -89.58 -1.78
N LYS A 48 49.17 -90.76 -1.31
CA LYS A 48 50.41 -91.47 -1.66
C LYS A 48 50.11 -92.88 -2.16
N CYS A 49 50.79 -93.29 -3.22
CA CYS A 49 50.69 -94.63 -3.78
C CYS A 49 51.70 -95.58 -3.13
N GLU A 50 51.22 -96.65 -2.50
CA GLU A 50 52.05 -97.74 -1.99
C GLU A 50 51.77 -99.02 -2.78
N VAL A 51 52.78 -99.55 -3.46
CA VAL A 51 52.69 -100.74 -4.30
C VAL A 51 53.38 -101.90 -3.58
N PHE A 52 52.70 -103.04 -3.47
CA PHE A 52 53.18 -104.26 -2.82
C PHE A 52 53.28 -105.41 -3.82
N ALA A 53 53.93 -106.49 -3.38
CA ALA A 53 54.09 -107.71 -4.16
C ALA A 53 52.76 -108.34 -4.65
N HIS A 54 51.61 -108.04 -4.01
CA HIS A 54 50.30 -108.60 -4.36
C HIS A 54 49.18 -107.56 -4.52
N GLY A 55 49.50 -106.27 -4.66
CA GLY A 55 48.48 -105.24 -4.83
C GLY A 55 49.03 -103.82 -4.67
N TRP A 56 48.15 -102.85 -4.57
CA TRP A 56 48.50 -101.45 -4.29
C TRP A 56 47.45 -100.85 -3.35
N GLN A 57 47.83 -99.82 -2.60
CA GLN A 57 46.90 -99.04 -1.79
C GLN A 57 47.21 -97.56 -1.92
N ILE A 58 46.16 -96.74 -1.83
CA ILE A 58 46.27 -95.29 -1.79
C ILE A 58 45.99 -94.85 -0.37
N LYS A 59 46.95 -94.18 0.28
CA LYS A 59 46.79 -93.63 1.62
C LYS A 59 46.78 -92.12 1.58
N VAL A 60 45.92 -91.52 2.39
CA VAL A 60 46.04 -90.10 2.71
C VAL A 60 47.22 -89.95 3.66
N VAL A 61 48.20 -89.13 3.28
CA VAL A 61 49.43 -88.89 4.06
C VAL A 61 49.43 -87.53 4.75
N SER A 62 48.60 -86.60 4.29
CA SER A 62 48.38 -85.29 4.90
C SER A 62 47.12 -84.63 4.33
N CYS A 63 46.59 -83.62 5.01
CA CYS A 63 45.63 -82.70 4.40
C CYS A 63 46.37 -81.53 3.72
N ALA A 64 45.65 -80.77 2.90
CA ALA A 64 46.17 -79.55 2.29
C ALA A 64 45.14 -78.42 2.42
N SER A 65 45.58 -77.26 2.90
CA SER A 65 44.73 -76.07 2.98
C SER A 65 44.42 -75.49 1.59
N LYS A 66 43.53 -74.49 1.52
CA LYS A 66 43.18 -73.83 0.25
C LYS A 66 44.37 -73.17 -0.46
N SER A 67 45.42 -72.77 0.28
CA SER A 67 46.65 -72.20 -0.28
C SER A 67 47.70 -73.25 -0.66
N ASN A 68 47.35 -74.54 -0.61
CA ASN A 68 48.22 -75.69 -0.86
C ASN A 68 49.28 -75.94 0.22
N LYS A 69 49.12 -75.41 1.45
CA LYS A 69 50.01 -75.78 2.55
C LYS A 69 49.65 -77.15 3.12
N ARG A 70 50.67 -77.99 3.34
CA ARG A 70 50.52 -79.35 3.86
C ARG A 70 50.27 -79.33 5.37
N ILE A 71 49.31 -80.14 5.82
CA ILE A 71 48.95 -80.31 7.23
C ILE A 71 49.09 -81.78 7.59
N SER A 72 50.05 -82.11 8.45
CA SER A 72 50.25 -83.48 8.93
C SER A 72 49.01 -84.01 9.63
N ILE A 73 48.75 -85.31 9.48
CA ILE A 73 47.62 -85.97 10.14
C ILE A 73 47.78 -85.86 11.67
N GLY A 74 46.71 -85.46 12.36
CA GLY A 74 46.68 -85.16 13.79
C GLY A 74 47.21 -83.77 14.17
N SER A 75 47.63 -82.95 13.18
CA SER A 75 48.14 -81.59 13.40
C SER A 75 47.13 -80.53 12.97
N LYS A 76 47.41 -79.27 13.36
CA LYS A 76 46.69 -78.09 12.90
C LYS A 76 47.61 -77.10 12.19
N LEU A 77 47.04 -76.30 11.30
CA LEU A 77 47.71 -75.19 10.62
C LEU A 77 46.87 -73.92 10.80
N ILE A 78 47.49 -72.87 11.32
CA ILE A 78 46.89 -71.54 11.37
C ILE A 78 47.18 -70.87 10.02
N GLU A 79 46.13 -70.50 9.30
CA GLU A 79 46.25 -69.83 8.02
C GLU A 79 45.19 -68.73 7.89
N GLY A 80 45.65 -67.49 8.06
CA GLY A 80 44.81 -66.31 8.02
C GLY A 80 43.69 -66.40 9.08
N PRO A 81 42.41 -66.27 8.67
CA PRO A 81 41.29 -66.28 9.61
C PRO A 81 40.90 -67.68 10.11
N MET A 82 41.52 -68.75 9.60
CA MET A 82 41.08 -70.11 9.90
C MET A 82 42.19 -70.93 10.53
N ILE A 83 41.80 -71.79 11.47
CA ILE A 83 42.59 -72.91 11.95
C ILE A 83 42.10 -74.15 11.22
N TRP A 84 42.99 -74.78 10.47
CA TRP A 84 42.73 -76.03 9.75
C TRP A 84 43.21 -77.22 10.57
N TYR A 85 42.36 -78.22 10.75
CA TYR A 85 42.62 -79.46 11.47
C TYR A 85 42.61 -80.63 10.50
N CYS A 86 43.66 -81.45 10.52
CA CYS A 86 43.72 -82.68 9.74
C CYS A 86 43.48 -83.88 10.68
N ASP A 87 42.22 -84.16 10.95
CA ASP A 87 41.81 -85.13 11.96
C ASP A 87 41.83 -86.55 11.40
N LYS A 88 42.24 -87.53 12.22
CA LYS A 88 42.15 -88.96 11.90
C LYS A 88 41.05 -89.60 12.76
N SER A 89 40.03 -90.15 12.12
CA SER A 89 38.97 -90.87 12.82
C SER A 89 39.45 -92.26 13.30
N SER A 90 38.76 -92.82 14.29
CA SER A 90 39.08 -94.13 14.89
C SER A 90 39.04 -95.29 13.89
N ASN A 91 38.26 -95.16 12.81
CA ASN A 91 38.19 -96.12 11.70
C ASN A 91 39.32 -95.92 10.65
N GLY A 92 40.27 -95.02 10.90
CA GLY A 92 41.40 -94.75 10.01
C GLY A 92 41.14 -93.73 8.90
N GLY A 93 39.93 -93.19 8.80
CA GLY A 93 39.61 -92.09 7.90
C GLY A 93 40.34 -90.78 8.26
N VAL A 94 40.54 -89.90 7.27
CA VAL A 94 41.15 -88.58 7.46
C VAL A 94 40.17 -87.51 7.00
N SER A 95 39.95 -86.48 7.81
CA SER A 95 39.05 -85.37 7.51
C SER A 95 39.73 -84.02 7.71
N LEU A 96 39.50 -83.09 6.78
CA LEU A 96 39.91 -81.70 6.92
C LEU A 96 38.74 -80.89 7.49
N ARG A 97 38.93 -80.31 8.68
CA ARG A 97 37.97 -79.39 9.32
C ARG A 97 38.61 -78.01 9.46
N ALA A 98 37.80 -76.96 9.38
CA ALA A 98 38.27 -75.59 9.58
C ALA A 98 37.41 -74.90 10.64
N GLU A 99 38.05 -74.15 11.53
CA GLU A 99 37.38 -73.31 12.53
C GLU A 99 37.92 -71.88 12.47
N PRO A 100 37.11 -70.87 12.81
CA PRO A 100 37.59 -69.50 12.94
C PRO A 100 38.72 -69.42 13.97
N ASN A 101 39.82 -68.77 13.61
CA ASN A 101 40.91 -68.51 14.52
C ASN A 101 40.46 -67.45 15.56
N PRO A 102 40.44 -67.78 16.87
CA PRO A 102 40.01 -66.85 17.92
C PRO A 102 40.97 -65.67 18.10
N ASP A 103 42.18 -65.74 17.53
CA ASP A 103 43.21 -64.70 17.60
C ASP A 103 43.42 -63.98 16.25
N ALA A 104 42.59 -64.28 15.23
CA ALA A 104 42.74 -63.63 13.93
C ALA A 104 42.30 -62.16 13.98
N GLU A 105 43.25 -61.28 13.69
CA GLU A 105 43.02 -59.84 13.58
C GLU A 105 42.16 -59.49 12.37
N CYS A 106 41.25 -58.54 12.55
CA CYS A 106 40.53 -57.90 11.46
C CYS A 106 41.43 -56.88 10.74
N ASN A 107 40.98 -56.41 9.57
CA ASN A 107 41.68 -55.38 8.79
C ASN A 107 42.07 -54.19 9.68
N GLY A 108 43.33 -53.73 9.57
CA GLY A 108 43.85 -52.64 10.41
C GLY A 108 44.49 -53.08 11.73
N GLY A 109 44.63 -54.39 11.97
CA GLY A 109 45.28 -54.92 13.18
C GLY A 109 44.37 -54.96 14.41
N HIS A 110 43.05 -54.98 14.19
CA HIS A 110 42.06 -54.98 15.26
C HIS A 110 41.91 -56.38 15.84
N LEU A 111 42.25 -56.53 17.12
CA LEU A 111 42.13 -57.80 17.84
C LEU A 111 40.66 -58.21 18.03
N PRO A 112 40.36 -59.51 18.11
CA PRO A 112 39.03 -60.01 18.47
C PRO A 112 38.47 -59.36 19.75
N GLY A 113 37.22 -58.90 19.68
CA GLY A 113 36.53 -58.13 20.73
C GLY A 113 36.80 -56.63 20.71
N SER A 114 37.78 -56.14 19.97
CA SER A 114 38.01 -54.69 19.81
C SER A 114 36.93 -54.04 18.95
N ARG A 115 36.64 -52.77 19.24
CA ARG A 115 35.72 -51.92 18.48
C ARG A 115 36.44 -50.72 17.89
N TRP A 116 36.07 -50.36 16.66
CA TRP A 116 36.61 -49.18 15.98
C TRP A 116 35.56 -48.55 15.08
N VAL A 117 35.84 -47.32 14.66
CA VAL A 117 34.99 -46.56 13.73
C VAL A 117 35.59 -46.66 12.33
N ASP A 118 34.75 -47.01 11.36
CA ASP A 118 35.09 -47.10 9.94
C ASP A 118 34.01 -46.34 9.15
N GLY A 119 34.33 -45.09 8.79
CA GLY A 119 33.36 -44.16 8.22
C GLY A 119 32.22 -43.84 9.21
N ALA A 120 30.98 -44.10 8.81
CA ALA A 120 29.78 -43.87 9.63
C ALA A 120 29.38 -45.09 10.48
N PHE A 121 30.21 -46.14 10.57
CA PHE A 121 29.87 -47.39 11.23
C PHE A 121 30.85 -47.74 12.34
N GLU A 122 30.32 -48.18 13.48
CA GLU A 122 31.10 -48.83 14.53
C GLU A 122 31.14 -50.33 14.26
N ARG A 123 32.35 -50.89 14.21
CA ARG A 123 32.60 -52.31 13.93
C ARG A 123 33.21 -52.98 15.16
N GLU A 124 32.94 -54.27 15.31
CA GLU A 124 33.53 -55.16 16.30
C GLU A 124 34.21 -56.33 15.59
N CYS A 125 35.45 -56.65 15.96
CA CYS A 125 36.16 -57.77 15.37
C CYS A 125 35.72 -59.07 16.05
N GLN A 126 35.23 -60.02 15.28
CA GLN A 126 34.87 -61.35 15.74
C GLN A 126 35.93 -62.38 15.32
N ALA A 127 35.88 -63.55 15.95
CA ALA A 127 36.77 -64.66 15.63
C ALA A 127 36.77 -64.96 14.12
N GLY A 128 37.95 -65.28 13.58
CA GLY A 128 38.18 -65.48 12.16
C GLY A 128 38.20 -64.19 11.33
N ALA A 129 38.70 -63.10 11.89
CA ALA A 129 38.84 -61.80 11.22
C ALA A 129 37.52 -61.27 10.62
N HIS A 130 36.39 -61.58 11.24
CA HIS A 130 35.08 -61.16 10.76
C HIS A 130 34.66 -59.84 11.42
N ALA A 131 34.71 -58.74 10.68
CA ALA A 131 34.30 -57.43 11.17
C ALA A 131 32.76 -57.27 11.10
N LYS A 132 32.08 -57.33 12.24
CA LYS A 132 30.64 -57.14 12.35
C LYS A 132 30.33 -55.67 12.66
N ILE A 133 29.40 -55.06 11.93
CA ILE A 133 28.90 -53.73 12.31
C ILE A 133 28.00 -53.89 13.54
N VAL A 134 28.28 -53.10 14.58
CA VAL A 134 27.57 -53.11 15.87
C VAL A 134 26.83 -51.80 16.16
N GLY A 135 27.07 -50.75 15.38
CA GLY A 135 26.38 -49.47 15.49
C GLY A 135 26.75 -48.51 14.37
N CYS A 136 26.21 -47.30 14.45
CA CYS A 136 26.53 -46.17 13.58
C CYS A 136 27.22 -45.06 14.38
N VAL A 137 27.92 -44.17 13.69
CA VAL A 137 28.51 -42.97 14.28
C VAL A 137 28.00 -41.75 13.51
N SER A 138 27.34 -40.84 14.22
CA SER A 138 26.80 -39.60 13.64
C SER A 138 27.92 -38.63 13.26
N GLN A 139 27.56 -37.54 12.58
CA GLN A 139 28.53 -36.50 12.22
C GLN A 139 29.11 -35.76 13.43
N SER A 140 28.37 -35.70 14.55
CA SER A 140 28.88 -35.15 15.82
C SER A 140 29.88 -36.09 16.52
N GLY A 141 29.95 -37.36 16.09
CA GLY A 141 30.73 -38.41 16.72
C GLY A 141 29.95 -39.25 17.75
N ALA A 142 28.63 -39.01 17.90
CA ALA A 142 27.80 -39.82 18.78
C ALA A 142 27.66 -41.25 18.24
N ARG A 143 27.78 -42.24 19.14
CA ARG A 143 27.61 -43.66 18.81
C ARG A 143 26.15 -44.06 19.00
N ILE A 144 25.59 -44.71 17.98
CA ILE A 144 24.19 -45.12 17.92
C ILE A 144 24.17 -46.65 17.79
N GLU A 145 23.59 -47.35 18.75
CA GLU A 145 23.41 -48.80 18.67
C GLU A 145 22.47 -49.18 17.50
N LEU A 146 22.59 -50.39 16.96
CA LEU A 146 21.68 -50.86 15.91
C LEU A 146 20.22 -50.86 16.38
N GLY A 147 19.36 -50.13 15.65
CA GLY A 147 17.97 -49.87 16.01
C GLY A 147 17.76 -48.64 16.90
N GLY A 148 18.84 -48.01 17.35
CA GLY A 148 18.79 -46.78 18.14
C GLY A 148 18.71 -45.51 17.30
N SER A 149 18.55 -44.39 17.99
CA SER A 149 18.57 -43.05 17.42
C SER A 149 19.21 -42.05 18.37
N VAL A 150 19.71 -40.94 17.83
CA VAL A 150 20.18 -39.78 18.60
C VAL A 150 19.60 -38.51 17.99
N GLU A 151 19.32 -37.51 18.82
CA GLU A 151 18.88 -36.20 18.37
C GLU A 151 20.08 -35.26 18.21
N GLU A 152 20.24 -34.67 17.04
CA GLU A 152 21.34 -33.76 16.71
C GLU A 152 20.87 -32.65 15.77
N GLN A 153 21.10 -31.39 16.14
CA GLN A 153 20.82 -30.21 15.30
C GLN A 153 19.37 -30.15 14.77
N GLY A 154 18.40 -30.62 15.55
CA GLY A 154 16.99 -30.65 15.15
C GLY A 154 16.61 -31.88 14.32
N ASP A 155 17.53 -32.77 13.98
CA ASP A 155 17.24 -34.04 13.33
C ASP A 155 17.34 -35.21 14.32
N ILE A 156 16.58 -36.26 14.06
CA ILE A 156 16.70 -37.59 14.64
C ILE A 156 17.51 -38.43 13.67
N VAL A 157 18.72 -38.83 14.07
CA VAL A 157 19.60 -39.71 13.30
C VAL A 157 19.34 -41.15 13.75
N LEU A 158 18.86 -42.00 12.84
CA LEU A 158 18.53 -43.40 13.09
C LEU A 158 19.58 -44.34 12.51
N CYS A 159 19.95 -45.38 13.26
CA CYS A 159 20.82 -46.45 12.79
C CYS A 159 20.02 -47.74 12.58
N GLU A 160 19.66 -48.04 11.32
CA GLU A 160 18.72 -49.13 11.03
C GLU A 160 19.39 -50.32 10.35
N LYS A 161 19.05 -51.53 10.81
CA LYS A 161 19.35 -52.77 10.10
C LYS A 161 18.17 -53.15 9.22
N ARG A 162 18.37 -53.10 7.91
CA ARG A 162 17.35 -53.47 6.92
C ARG A 162 17.10 -54.98 6.88
N PRO A 163 15.96 -55.43 6.33
CA PRO A 163 15.64 -56.86 6.23
C PRO A 163 16.66 -57.68 5.41
N ASP A 164 17.36 -57.06 4.47
CA ASP A 164 18.44 -57.67 3.68
C ASP A 164 19.76 -57.84 4.47
N GLY A 165 19.80 -57.38 5.72
CA GLY A 165 20.98 -57.42 6.59
C GLY A 165 21.92 -56.23 6.42
N SER A 166 21.67 -55.34 5.47
CA SER A 166 22.40 -54.08 5.30
C SER A 166 22.09 -53.10 6.44
N ILE A 167 23.03 -52.22 6.76
CA ILE A 167 22.86 -51.21 7.82
C ILE A 167 22.93 -49.84 7.16
N SER A 168 21.96 -48.99 7.46
CA SER A 168 21.88 -47.63 6.92
C SER A 168 21.61 -46.62 8.01
N MET A 169 22.20 -45.44 7.86
CA MET A 169 21.89 -44.26 8.66
C MET A 169 20.85 -43.43 7.91
N ARG A 170 19.77 -43.04 8.58
CA ARG A 170 18.72 -42.14 8.04
C ARG A 170 18.57 -40.94 8.98
N ASN A 171 18.39 -39.76 8.42
CA ASN A 171 18.02 -38.57 9.17
C ASN A 171 16.52 -38.31 8.97
N GLU A 172 15.82 -38.05 10.06
CA GLU A 172 14.45 -37.59 10.07
C GLU A 172 14.40 -36.26 10.82
N ARG A 173 13.55 -35.32 10.38
CA ARG A 173 13.40 -34.06 11.13
C ARG A 173 12.72 -34.33 12.46
N ASN A 174 13.26 -33.81 13.56
CA ASN A 174 12.58 -33.87 14.85
C ASN A 174 11.35 -32.94 14.80
N PRO A 175 10.12 -33.46 14.92
CA PRO A 175 8.92 -32.63 14.96
C PRO A 175 8.86 -31.74 16.22
N ASN A 176 9.63 -32.07 17.26
CA ASN A 176 9.66 -31.34 18.53
C ASN A 176 10.90 -30.44 18.67
N ALA A 177 11.64 -30.21 17.59
CA ALA A 177 12.81 -29.35 17.62
C ALA A 177 12.41 -27.88 17.88
N TYR A 178 13.23 -27.19 18.67
CA TYR A 178 13.06 -25.77 19.00
C TYR A 178 13.76 -24.88 17.97
N CYS A 179 13.18 -23.72 17.70
CA CYS A 179 13.77 -22.66 16.90
C CYS A 179 14.34 -21.58 17.84
N GLY A 180 15.53 -21.82 18.38
CA GLY A 180 16.11 -20.96 19.43
C GLY A 180 15.33 -21.10 20.74
N GLU A 181 14.68 -20.03 21.20
CA GLU A 181 13.83 -20.04 22.40
C GLU A 181 12.37 -20.45 22.10
N HIS A 182 12.03 -20.62 20.82
CA HIS A 182 10.67 -20.90 20.36
C HIS A 182 10.41 -22.41 20.27
N GLY A 183 9.33 -22.88 20.89
CA GLY A 183 8.91 -24.27 20.83
C GLY A 183 8.37 -24.69 19.46
N PRO A 184 8.16 -25.99 19.23
CA PRO A 184 7.56 -26.50 18.00
C PRO A 184 6.17 -25.88 17.78
N ASP A 185 5.84 -25.59 16.52
CA ASP A 185 4.59 -24.94 16.06
C ASP A 185 4.32 -23.54 16.65
N SER A 186 5.24 -22.98 17.43
CA SER A 186 5.05 -21.64 17.98
C SER A 186 5.29 -20.57 16.91
N GLU A 187 4.57 -19.47 17.05
CA GLU A 187 4.69 -18.30 16.18
C GLU A 187 5.15 -17.09 16.98
N TRP A 188 5.99 -16.28 16.35
CA TRP A 188 6.49 -15.04 16.92
C TRP A 188 6.65 -13.99 15.83
N VAL A 189 6.87 -12.75 16.23
CA VAL A 189 7.05 -11.63 15.31
C VAL A 189 8.50 -11.20 15.36
N GLU A 190 9.14 -11.19 14.20
CA GLU A 190 10.49 -10.70 14.01
C GLU A 190 10.42 -9.52 13.02
N GLU A 191 10.73 -8.33 13.53
CA GLU A 191 10.51 -7.03 12.86
C GLU A 191 9.04 -6.80 12.47
N SER A 192 8.65 -7.18 11.25
CA SER A 192 7.27 -7.09 10.73
C SER A 192 6.81 -8.40 10.09
N PHE A 193 7.58 -9.47 10.22
CA PHE A 193 7.25 -10.80 9.71
C PHE A 193 6.81 -11.71 10.86
N VAL A 194 5.75 -12.46 10.61
CA VAL A 194 5.34 -13.53 11.51
C VAL A 194 6.07 -14.79 11.12
N MET A 195 6.87 -15.29 12.05
CA MET A 195 7.66 -16.51 11.93
C MET A 195 6.91 -17.68 12.57
N ARG A 196 7.11 -18.90 12.05
CA ARG A 196 6.65 -20.15 12.66
C ARG A 196 7.82 -21.13 12.78
N CYS A 197 7.87 -21.87 13.89
CA CYS A 197 8.84 -22.95 14.07
C CYS A 197 8.32 -24.26 13.48
N GLU A 198 9.00 -24.74 12.44
CA GLU A 198 8.71 -25.99 11.76
C GLU A 198 9.61 -27.13 12.24
N ALA A 199 9.23 -28.36 11.88
CA ALA A 199 10.01 -29.55 12.17
C ALA A 199 11.47 -29.41 11.71
N GLY A 200 12.40 -29.88 12.55
CA GLY A 200 13.83 -29.69 12.33
C GLY A 200 14.41 -28.42 12.95
N GLY A 201 13.62 -27.64 13.70
CA GLY A 201 14.08 -26.39 14.32
C GLY A 201 14.29 -25.29 13.28
N ARG A 202 13.54 -25.35 12.18
CA ARG A 202 13.63 -24.39 11.08
C ARG A 202 12.53 -23.34 11.24
N SER A 203 12.89 -22.06 11.17
CA SER A 203 11.91 -20.99 11.13
C SER A 203 11.50 -20.68 9.69
N GLU A 204 10.21 -20.39 9.48
CA GLU A 204 9.68 -19.90 8.21
C GLU A 204 8.78 -18.68 8.41
N ILE A 205 8.70 -17.81 7.41
CA ILE A 205 7.77 -16.68 7.41
C ILE A 205 6.40 -17.20 7.00
N VAL A 206 5.41 -17.07 7.87
CA VAL A 206 4.02 -17.47 7.62
C VAL A 206 3.09 -16.28 7.39
N GLY A 207 3.58 -15.06 7.64
CA GLY A 207 2.82 -13.85 7.39
C GLY A 207 3.58 -12.58 7.74
N CYS A 208 2.84 -11.48 7.82
CA CYS A 208 3.34 -10.17 8.17
C CYS A 208 2.44 -9.55 9.24
N GLN A 209 3.00 -8.68 10.09
CA GLN A 209 2.24 -7.93 11.10
C GLN A 209 2.50 -6.44 10.96
N LEU A 210 1.43 -5.64 10.95
CA LEU A 210 1.52 -4.19 10.94
C LEU A 210 1.89 -3.65 12.33
N PRO A 211 2.44 -2.42 12.43
CA PRO A 211 2.72 -1.78 13.72
C PRO A 211 1.51 -1.66 14.66
N THR A 212 0.30 -1.72 14.12
CA THR A 212 -0.95 -1.70 14.87
C THR A 212 -1.42 -3.07 15.37
N GLY A 213 -0.72 -4.14 14.98
CA GLY A 213 -0.94 -5.52 15.45
C GLY A 213 -1.74 -6.41 14.51
N GLU A 214 -2.37 -5.87 13.47
CA GLU A 214 -3.10 -6.63 12.46
C GLU A 214 -2.15 -7.54 11.68
N ARG A 215 -2.58 -8.78 11.45
CA ARG A 215 -1.83 -9.82 10.76
C ARG A 215 -2.34 -10.00 9.33
N ILE A 216 -1.40 -10.26 8.42
CA ILE A 216 -1.63 -10.57 7.02
C ILE A 216 -0.98 -11.94 6.77
N GLU A 217 -1.74 -12.92 6.29
CA GLU A 217 -1.17 -14.23 5.92
C GLU A 217 -0.21 -14.09 4.73
N LEU A 218 0.74 -15.01 4.60
CA LEU A 218 1.72 -14.96 3.52
C LEU A 218 1.02 -15.07 2.14
N ASN A 219 1.39 -14.18 1.23
CA ASN A 219 0.79 -13.97 -0.09
C ASN A 219 -0.66 -13.46 -0.07
N ASP A 220 -1.09 -12.90 1.05
CA ASP A 220 -2.37 -12.21 1.19
C ASP A 220 -2.20 -10.69 1.30
N LYS A 221 -3.32 -9.99 1.36
CA LYS A 221 -3.41 -8.53 1.44
C LYS A 221 -4.46 -8.05 2.43
N LEU A 222 -4.24 -6.88 3.00
CA LEU A 222 -5.13 -6.23 3.95
C LEU A 222 -5.47 -4.81 3.48
N HIS A 223 -6.76 -4.48 3.49
CA HIS A 223 -7.24 -3.12 3.27
C HIS A 223 -7.12 -2.32 4.57
N TYR A 224 -6.28 -1.29 4.58
CA TYR A 224 -5.98 -0.50 5.77
C TYR A 224 -5.83 0.98 5.44
N LYS A 225 -6.72 1.82 5.99
CA LYS A 225 -6.71 3.30 5.86
C LYS A 225 -6.53 3.80 4.42
N GLY A 226 -7.29 3.21 3.49
CA GLY A 226 -7.24 3.58 2.07
C GLY A 226 -6.10 2.94 1.28
N TYR A 227 -5.26 2.11 1.88
CA TYR A 227 -4.21 1.37 1.18
C TYR A 227 -4.50 -0.12 1.20
N ILE A 228 -4.03 -0.81 0.17
CA ILE A 228 -3.90 -2.27 0.15
C ILE A 228 -2.47 -2.58 0.55
N ILE A 229 -2.29 -3.24 1.69
CA ILE A 229 -0.99 -3.67 2.17
C ILE A 229 -0.82 -5.14 1.82
N HIS A 230 0.26 -5.47 1.11
CA HIS A 230 0.57 -6.81 0.64
C HIS A 230 1.68 -7.43 1.49
N CYS A 231 1.52 -8.70 1.85
CA CYS A 231 2.58 -9.53 2.44
C CYS A 231 2.98 -10.59 1.42
N GLN A 232 4.08 -10.41 0.69
CA GLN A 232 4.36 -11.26 -0.48
C GLN A 232 5.73 -11.91 -0.43
N GLN A 233 5.78 -13.19 -0.82
CA GLN A 233 6.99 -13.91 -1.18
C GLN A 233 7.21 -13.85 -2.70
N PHE A 234 8.41 -13.43 -3.09
CA PHE A 234 8.82 -13.38 -4.49
C PHE A 234 9.49 -14.70 -4.92
N GLU A 235 9.56 -14.97 -6.23
CA GLU A 235 10.15 -16.20 -6.78
C GLU A 235 11.62 -16.42 -6.37
N ASN A 236 12.34 -15.35 -6.04
CA ASN A 236 13.71 -15.41 -5.55
C ASN A 236 13.82 -15.75 -4.04
N GLY A 237 12.70 -16.04 -3.36
CA GLY A 237 12.61 -16.33 -1.93
C GLY A 237 12.64 -15.10 -1.02
N THR A 238 12.71 -13.87 -1.57
CA THR A 238 12.62 -12.65 -0.76
C THR A 238 11.18 -12.38 -0.34
N HIS A 239 11.01 -11.80 0.84
CA HIS A 239 9.71 -11.43 1.38
C HIS A 239 9.64 -9.91 1.50
N ARG A 240 8.51 -9.29 1.14
CA ARG A 240 8.32 -7.85 1.33
C ARG A 240 6.91 -7.52 1.77
N ILE A 241 6.84 -6.46 2.56
CA ILE A 241 5.63 -5.72 2.85
C ILE A 241 5.66 -4.48 1.97
N PHE A 242 4.64 -4.28 1.15
CA PHE A 242 4.49 -3.05 0.37
C PHE A 242 3.03 -2.63 0.36
N SER A 243 2.78 -1.35 0.08
CA SER A 243 1.43 -0.80 0.02
C SER A 243 1.19 -0.12 -1.31
N GLU A 244 -0.05 -0.19 -1.77
CA GLU A 244 -0.56 0.57 -2.91
C GLU A 244 -1.87 1.25 -2.53
N PRO A 245 -2.20 2.41 -3.15
CA PRO A 245 -3.49 3.05 -2.91
C PRO A 245 -4.64 2.13 -3.30
N ASP A 246 -5.61 1.97 -2.40
CA ASP A 246 -6.80 1.17 -2.67
C ASP A 246 -7.69 1.90 -3.70
N PRO A 247 -7.97 1.29 -4.86
CA PRO A 247 -8.82 1.89 -5.88
C PRO A 247 -10.30 1.92 -5.49
N THR A 248 -10.69 1.24 -4.40
CA THR A 248 -12.06 1.19 -3.89
C THR A 248 -12.27 2.04 -2.64
N ALA A 249 -11.20 2.64 -2.10
CA ALA A 249 -11.31 3.47 -0.91
C ALA A 249 -12.12 4.74 -1.17
N GLU A 250 -13.10 4.98 -0.31
CA GLU A 250 -13.99 6.13 -0.37
C GLU A 250 -13.40 7.32 0.40
N CYS A 251 -13.52 8.52 -0.16
CA CYS A 251 -13.21 9.76 0.53
C CYS A 251 -14.39 10.19 1.42
N ASP A 252 -14.09 10.59 2.66
CA ASP A 252 -15.06 11.04 3.67
C ASP A 252 -16.23 10.06 3.93
N GLY A 253 -16.06 8.78 3.57
CA GLY A 253 -17.03 7.70 3.79
C GLY A 253 -18.26 7.70 2.88
N GLU A 254 -18.33 8.59 1.88
CA GLU A 254 -19.48 8.70 0.97
C GLU A 254 -19.10 8.86 -0.50
N HIS A 255 -17.83 9.16 -0.81
CA HIS A 255 -17.38 9.50 -2.16
C HIS A 255 -16.47 8.40 -2.72
N PRO A 256 -16.93 7.57 -3.67
CA PRO A 256 -16.09 6.53 -4.25
C PRO A 256 -14.94 7.13 -5.05
N ALA A 257 -13.84 6.38 -5.21
CA ALA A 257 -12.71 6.80 -6.01
C ALA A 257 -13.13 7.19 -7.45
N GLY A 258 -12.63 8.32 -7.93
CA GLY A 258 -12.99 8.92 -9.22
C GLY A 258 -14.23 9.82 -9.18
N SER A 259 -14.99 9.85 -8.09
CA SER A 259 -16.13 10.77 -7.94
C SER A 259 -15.66 12.21 -7.74
N ARG A 260 -16.54 13.15 -8.09
CA ARG A 260 -16.37 14.59 -7.88
C ARG A 260 -17.57 15.16 -7.15
N TRP A 261 -17.32 16.05 -6.21
CA TRP A 261 -18.35 16.71 -5.42
C TRP A 261 -17.96 18.15 -5.14
N ILE A 262 -18.91 18.90 -4.58
CA ILE A 262 -18.71 20.27 -4.15
C ILE A 262 -18.76 20.27 -2.64
N GLU A 263 -17.71 20.80 -2.02
CA GLU A 263 -17.67 21.01 -0.58
C GLU A 263 -17.34 22.48 -0.31
N ASN A 264 -18.30 23.18 0.29
CA ASN A 264 -18.31 24.64 0.36
C ASN A 264 -18.23 25.26 -1.04
N ALA A 265 -17.20 26.06 -1.32
CA ALA A 265 -16.98 26.70 -2.62
C ALA A 265 -15.90 25.99 -3.47
N PHE A 266 -15.60 24.71 -3.18
CA PHE A 266 -14.51 23.98 -3.83
C PHE A 266 -15.01 22.69 -4.49
N GLU A 267 -14.61 22.49 -5.73
CA GLU A 267 -14.79 21.21 -6.42
C GLU A 267 -13.67 20.26 -6.00
N LYS A 268 -14.04 19.12 -5.44
CA LYS A 268 -13.12 18.06 -5.01
C LYS A 268 -13.26 16.82 -5.88
N GLU A 269 -12.19 16.06 -5.98
CA GLU A 269 -12.09 14.76 -6.65
C GLU A 269 -11.47 13.75 -5.68
N CYS A 270 -12.09 12.56 -5.57
CA CYS A 270 -11.54 11.47 -4.78
C CYS A 270 -10.57 10.66 -5.62
N LEU A 271 -9.32 10.56 -5.18
CA LEU A 271 -8.28 9.74 -5.81
C LEU A 271 -8.13 8.41 -5.04
N PRO A 272 -7.59 7.35 -5.68
CA PRO A 272 -7.23 6.11 -4.98
C PRO A 272 -6.41 6.40 -3.73
N GLY A 273 -6.66 5.68 -2.63
CA GLY A 273 -6.06 6.02 -1.34
C GLY A 273 -6.94 6.78 -0.35
N ALA A 274 -8.22 7.01 -0.68
CA ALA A 274 -9.06 8.00 0.00
C ALA A 274 -8.40 9.40 0.04
N LEU A 275 -7.68 9.76 -1.03
CA LEU A 275 -6.98 11.04 -1.14
C LEU A 275 -7.88 12.07 -1.82
N THR A 276 -8.16 13.17 -1.15
CA THR A 276 -8.96 14.26 -1.73
C THR A 276 -8.08 15.27 -2.46
N LYS A 277 -8.46 15.61 -3.70
CA LYS A 277 -7.81 16.67 -4.49
C LYS A 277 -8.82 17.76 -4.83
N THR A 278 -8.51 19.01 -4.50
CA THR A 278 -9.28 20.16 -5.01
C THR A 278 -8.92 20.37 -6.49
N THR A 279 -9.94 20.45 -7.35
CA THR A 279 -9.78 20.59 -8.81
C THR A 279 -10.26 21.96 -9.33
N GLY A 280 -11.02 22.70 -8.52
CA GLY A 280 -11.49 24.03 -8.87
C GLY A 280 -12.28 24.68 -7.75
N CYS A 281 -12.83 25.85 -8.06
CA CYS A 281 -13.74 26.61 -7.20
C CYS A 281 -15.12 26.64 -7.86
N VAL A 282 -16.17 26.74 -7.06
CA VAL A 282 -17.57 26.85 -7.52
C VAL A 282 -18.18 28.11 -6.92
N LEU A 283 -18.77 28.93 -7.77
CA LEU A 283 -19.51 30.13 -7.39
C LEU A 283 -20.94 29.79 -6.95
N ASP A 284 -21.60 30.74 -6.27
CA ASP A 284 -22.97 30.55 -5.75
C ASP A 284 -24.01 30.31 -6.85
N ASP A 285 -23.72 30.71 -8.10
CA ASP A 285 -24.56 30.44 -9.28
C ASP A 285 -24.27 29.08 -9.94
N GLY A 286 -23.35 28.29 -9.38
CA GLY A 286 -22.93 26.98 -9.87
C GLY A 286 -21.81 27.01 -10.92
N GLN A 287 -21.32 28.19 -11.31
CA GLN A 287 -20.22 28.29 -12.28
C GLN A 287 -18.92 27.75 -11.69
N ARG A 288 -18.20 26.96 -12.48
CA ARG A 288 -16.93 26.30 -12.07
C ARG A 288 -15.73 27.05 -12.64
N ILE A 289 -14.74 27.28 -11.78
CA ILE A 289 -13.48 27.94 -12.11
C ILE A 289 -12.34 26.93 -11.89
N PRO A 290 -11.60 26.53 -12.94
CA PRO A 290 -10.44 25.64 -12.76
C PRO A 290 -9.36 26.33 -11.92
N LEU A 291 -8.49 25.55 -11.26
CA LEU A 291 -7.36 26.11 -10.49
C LEU A 291 -6.50 27.05 -11.36
N GLY A 292 -6.18 28.23 -10.82
CA GLY A 292 -5.48 29.32 -11.52
C GLY A 292 -6.35 30.10 -12.50
N GLY A 293 -7.61 29.70 -12.67
CA GLY A 293 -8.59 30.35 -13.53
C GLY A 293 -9.24 31.57 -12.87
N LYS A 294 -9.91 32.35 -13.71
CA LYS A 294 -10.78 33.44 -13.30
C LYS A 294 -12.03 33.52 -14.16
N THR A 295 -13.11 34.08 -13.63
CA THR A 295 -14.34 34.33 -14.39
C THR A 295 -15.07 35.57 -13.88
N GLU A 296 -16.00 36.09 -14.67
CA GLU A 296 -16.85 37.21 -14.28
C GLU A 296 -18.02 36.72 -13.43
N PHE A 297 -18.24 37.36 -12.28
CA PHE A 297 -19.34 37.06 -11.38
C PHE A 297 -20.02 38.36 -10.96
N GLY A 298 -21.05 38.75 -11.72
CA GLY A 298 -21.71 40.05 -11.58
C GLY A 298 -20.73 41.21 -11.79
N LYS A 299 -20.51 42.01 -10.75
CA LYS A 299 -19.57 43.16 -10.78
C LYS A 299 -18.14 42.82 -10.36
N PHE A 300 -17.87 41.55 -10.11
CA PHE A 300 -16.59 41.06 -9.61
C PHE A 300 -15.93 40.12 -10.62
N LEU A 301 -14.60 40.02 -10.52
CA LEU A 301 -13.83 38.93 -11.10
C LEU A 301 -13.54 37.93 -9.98
N ALA A 302 -14.01 36.70 -10.14
CA ALA A 302 -13.71 35.61 -9.25
C ALA A 302 -12.44 34.89 -9.69
N PHE A 303 -11.51 34.64 -8.76
CA PHE A 303 -10.26 33.93 -9.01
C PHE A 303 -10.20 32.70 -8.13
N CYS A 304 -9.81 31.57 -8.72
CA CYS A 304 -9.55 30.33 -7.99
C CYS A 304 -8.04 30.14 -7.86
N ASN A 305 -7.45 30.61 -6.75
CA ASN A 305 -6.01 30.61 -6.57
C ASN A 305 -5.52 29.31 -5.96
N ASN A 306 -4.41 28.78 -6.48
CA ASN A 306 -3.67 27.68 -5.87
C ASN A 306 -2.40 28.25 -5.21
N ASN A 307 -2.38 28.29 -3.88
CA ASN A 307 -1.28 28.87 -3.13
C ASN A 307 -0.08 27.89 -3.07
N ASN A 308 1.13 28.42 -2.85
CA ASN A 308 2.35 27.61 -2.82
C ASN A 308 2.39 26.54 -1.70
N ASN A 309 1.54 26.68 -0.69
CA ASN A 309 1.37 25.69 0.38
C ASN A 309 0.34 24.59 0.05
N GLY A 310 -0.19 24.57 -1.18
CA GLY A 310 -1.19 23.62 -1.64
C GLY A 310 -2.63 23.95 -1.22
N THR A 311 -2.87 25.09 -0.56
CA THR A 311 -4.25 25.52 -0.26
C THR A 311 -4.88 26.23 -1.44
N VAL A 312 -6.19 26.04 -1.60
CA VAL A 312 -6.97 26.71 -2.65
C VAL A 312 -7.82 27.80 -2.02
N SER A 313 -7.88 28.98 -2.63
CA SER A 313 -8.72 30.08 -2.18
C SER A 313 -9.53 30.68 -3.33
N LEU A 314 -10.79 30.99 -3.04
CA LEU A 314 -11.67 31.75 -3.93
C LEU A 314 -11.62 33.22 -3.50
N THR A 315 -11.17 34.11 -4.38
CA THR A 315 -11.11 35.55 -4.11
C THR A 315 -11.95 36.31 -5.12
N LEU A 316 -12.68 37.33 -4.66
CA LEU A 316 -13.42 38.26 -5.51
C LEU A 316 -12.66 39.59 -5.58
N ASP A 317 -12.35 40.04 -6.78
CA ASP A 317 -11.82 41.38 -7.04
C ASP A 317 -12.83 42.20 -7.84
N VAL A 318 -12.68 43.53 -7.85
CA VAL A 318 -13.54 44.42 -8.64
C VAL A 318 -13.30 44.15 -10.12
N ASN A 319 -14.35 43.88 -10.88
CA ASN A 319 -14.23 43.77 -12.34
C ASN A 319 -14.05 45.19 -12.91
N PRO A 320 -12.88 45.54 -13.49
CA PRO A 320 -12.67 46.87 -14.07
C PRO A 320 -13.57 47.11 -15.29
N ASP A 321 -14.03 46.05 -15.94
CA ASP A 321 -14.83 46.07 -17.15
C ASP A 321 -16.34 45.91 -16.87
N ALA A 322 -16.76 45.80 -15.60
CA ALA A 322 -18.17 45.59 -15.24
C ALA A 322 -19.06 46.78 -15.67
N PRO A 323 -20.07 46.55 -16.53
CA PRO A 323 -20.93 47.61 -17.02
C PRO A 323 -21.95 48.08 -15.97
N CYS A 324 -22.43 49.32 -16.13
CA CYS A 324 -23.54 49.88 -15.37
C CYS A 324 -24.83 49.78 -16.21
N GLY A 325 -25.39 48.57 -16.31
CA GLY A 325 -26.51 48.28 -17.22
C GLY A 325 -26.00 48.19 -18.67
N GLU A 326 -26.45 49.08 -19.55
CA GLU A 326 -26.01 49.13 -20.97
C GLU A 326 -24.74 50.00 -21.17
N HIS A 327 -24.20 50.55 -20.09
CA HIS A 327 -23.11 51.53 -20.13
C HIS A 327 -21.76 50.91 -19.74
N LEU A 328 -20.75 51.03 -20.61
CA LEU A 328 -19.39 50.57 -20.33
C LEU A 328 -18.67 51.43 -19.27
N PRO A 329 -17.69 50.89 -18.53
CA PRO A 329 -16.87 51.68 -17.60
C PRO A 329 -16.25 52.92 -18.25
N GLY A 330 -16.30 54.04 -17.52
CA GLY A 330 -15.85 55.36 -17.99
C GLY A 330 -16.85 56.10 -18.88
N SER A 331 -17.92 55.45 -19.35
CA SER A 331 -18.97 56.13 -20.10
C SER A 331 -19.78 57.07 -19.20
N ARG A 332 -20.29 58.16 -19.82
CA ARG A 332 -21.18 59.12 -19.19
C ARG A 332 -22.49 59.21 -19.95
N TRP A 333 -23.60 59.28 -19.23
CA TRP A 333 -24.93 59.42 -19.80
C TRP A 333 -25.79 60.33 -18.96
N VAL A 334 -26.87 60.85 -19.55
CA VAL A 334 -27.85 61.67 -18.84
C VAL A 334 -29.09 60.83 -18.60
N GLU A 335 -29.47 60.72 -17.33
CA GLU A 335 -30.72 60.09 -16.93
C GLU A 335 -31.54 61.09 -16.12
N ARG A 336 -32.68 61.51 -16.69
CA ARG A 336 -33.50 62.62 -16.18
C ARG A 336 -32.67 63.92 -16.09
N SER A 337 -32.50 64.49 -14.90
CA SER A 337 -31.76 65.73 -14.67
C SER A 337 -30.35 65.48 -14.12
N PHE A 338 -29.81 64.27 -14.24
CA PHE A 338 -28.50 63.90 -13.68
C PHE A 338 -27.61 63.30 -14.77
N GLU A 339 -26.38 63.81 -14.87
CA GLU A 339 -25.32 63.14 -15.61
C GLU A 339 -24.64 62.14 -14.68
N LYS A 340 -24.60 60.90 -15.15
CA LYS A 340 -24.03 59.76 -14.43
C LYS A 340 -22.78 59.28 -15.15
N GLU A 341 -21.82 58.75 -14.38
CA GLU A 341 -20.62 58.08 -14.88
C GLU A 341 -20.57 56.65 -14.34
N CYS A 342 -20.21 55.70 -15.21
CA CYS A 342 -19.97 54.32 -14.78
C CYS A 342 -18.54 54.19 -14.25
N LYS A 343 -18.39 54.03 -12.94
CA LYS A 343 -17.13 53.76 -12.27
C LYS A 343 -16.80 52.27 -12.27
N LEU A 344 -15.54 51.96 -11.96
CA LEU A 344 -15.05 50.58 -11.83
C LEU A 344 -15.96 49.74 -10.92
N GLY A 345 -16.18 48.49 -11.30
CA GLY A 345 -17.07 47.58 -10.59
C GLY A 345 -18.56 47.84 -10.82
N GLY A 346 -18.95 48.41 -11.96
CA GLY A 346 -20.35 48.66 -12.31
C GLY A 346 -21.06 49.65 -11.37
N ASN A 347 -20.31 50.50 -10.66
CA ASN A 347 -20.89 51.47 -9.74
C ASN A 347 -21.26 52.76 -10.49
N THR A 348 -22.47 53.26 -10.29
CA THR A 348 -22.91 54.50 -10.93
C THR A 348 -22.72 55.69 -10.00
N GLU A 349 -22.06 56.74 -10.47
CA GLU A 349 -21.88 58.00 -9.72
C GLU A 349 -22.50 59.18 -10.46
N ILE A 350 -23.20 60.06 -9.74
CA ILE A 350 -23.70 61.31 -10.30
C ILE A 350 -22.56 62.33 -10.30
N VAL A 351 -22.19 62.83 -11.49
CA VAL A 351 -21.05 63.75 -11.67
C VAL A 351 -21.49 65.19 -11.92
N SER A 352 -22.70 65.40 -12.46
CA SER A 352 -23.27 66.73 -12.66
C SER A 352 -24.80 66.68 -12.71
N CYS A 353 -25.47 67.82 -12.48
CA CYS A 353 -26.89 67.99 -12.79
C CYS A 353 -27.05 68.59 -14.19
N VAL A 354 -28.09 68.19 -14.92
CA VAL A 354 -28.35 68.61 -16.29
C VAL A 354 -29.66 69.37 -16.37
N THR A 355 -29.58 70.61 -16.88
CA THR A 355 -30.72 71.50 -17.04
C THR A 355 -31.59 71.09 -18.23
N SER A 356 -32.80 71.64 -18.35
CA SER A 356 -33.66 71.43 -19.52
C SER A 356 -33.01 71.88 -20.85
N THR A 357 -32.07 72.83 -20.78
CA THR A 357 -31.27 73.34 -21.90
C THR A 357 -29.99 72.55 -22.15
N ARG A 358 -29.80 71.40 -21.48
CA ARG A 358 -28.61 70.52 -21.55
C ARG A 358 -27.31 71.17 -21.05
N GLN A 359 -27.41 72.22 -20.23
CA GLN A 359 -26.25 72.78 -19.53
C GLN A 359 -25.96 71.93 -18.30
N ARG A 360 -24.66 71.72 -18.01
CA ARG A 360 -24.19 70.90 -16.89
C ARG A 360 -23.83 71.79 -15.71
N VAL A 361 -24.38 71.48 -14.56
CA VAL A 361 -24.05 72.11 -13.28
C VAL A 361 -23.14 71.15 -12.52
N PRO A 362 -21.87 71.51 -12.25
CA PRO A 362 -20.95 70.63 -11.53
C PRO A 362 -21.49 70.31 -10.14
N LEU A 363 -21.25 69.10 -9.66
CA LEU A 363 -21.65 68.67 -8.33
C LEU A 363 -21.02 69.57 -7.25
N ASN A 364 -21.84 69.99 -6.27
CA ASN A 364 -21.53 71.03 -5.28
C ASN A 364 -21.17 72.40 -5.88
N GLY A 365 -21.70 72.70 -7.07
CA GLY A 365 -21.49 73.96 -7.77
C GLY A 365 -22.80 74.57 -8.25
N HIS A 366 -22.67 75.70 -8.95
CA HIS A 366 -23.79 76.41 -9.54
C HIS A 366 -23.42 77.02 -10.90
N ILE A 367 -24.42 77.32 -11.72
CA ILE A 367 -24.28 78.09 -12.97
C ILE A 367 -25.38 79.16 -13.06
N LEU A 368 -25.21 80.15 -13.92
CA LEU A 368 -26.23 81.15 -14.24
C LEU A 368 -26.92 80.79 -15.57
N ILE A 369 -28.24 80.70 -15.56
CA ILE A 369 -29.09 80.43 -16.73
C ILE A 369 -30.14 81.53 -16.77
N ASP A 370 -30.10 82.38 -17.80
CA ASP A 370 -31.04 83.50 -17.97
C ASP A 370 -31.14 84.40 -16.72
N GLY A 371 -30.02 84.63 -16.03
CA GLY A 371 -29.94 85.41 -14.79
C GLY A 371 -30.28 84.64 -13.51
N GLN A 372 -30.84 83.43 -13.63
CA GLN A 372 -31.13 82.57 -12.48
C GLN A 372 -29.93 81.69 -12.11
N LYS A 373 -29.55 81.69 -10.83
CA LYS A 373 -28.49 80.83 -10.31
C LYS A 373 -29.05 79.45 -9.99
N VAL A 374 -28.51 78.40 -10.60
CA VAL A 374 -28.96 77.01 -10.43
C VAL A 374 -27.89 76.18 -9.76
N HIS A 375 -28.24 75.48 -8.69
CA HIS A 375 -27.38 74.72 -7.79
C HIS A 375 -27.55 73.23 -7.98
N CYS A 376 -26.46 72.48 -7.87
CA CYS A 376 -26.44 71.02 -7.81
C CYS A 376 -25.64 70.61 -6.56
N GLU A 377 -26.31 70.24 -5.48
CA GLU A 377 -25.68 70.01 -4.17
C GLU A 377 -25.81 68.55 -3.74
N LYS A 378 -24.72 67.95 -3.25
CA LYS A 378 -24.73 66.63 -2.61
C LYS A 378 -24.87 66.81 -1.10
N LEU A 379 -26.03 66.42 -0.57
CA LEU A 379 -26.33 66.45 0.85
C LEU A 379 -25.51 65.38 1.61
N GLN A 380 -25.45 65.49 2.94
CA GLN A 380 -24.66 64.59 3.80
C GLN A 380 -25.14 63.13 3.74
N ASP A 381 -26.41 62.90 3.46
CA ASP A 381 -27.01 61.58 3.26
C ASP A 381 -26.72 60.98 1.87
N GLY A 382 -26.04 61.73 0.99
CA GLY A 382 -25.72 61.34 -0.38
C GLY A 382 -26.80 61.72 -1.40
N THR A 383 -27.93 62.29 -0.97
CA THR A 383 -28.98 62.78 -1.87
C THR A 383 -28.48 63.97 -2.69
N ILE A 384 -28.76 63.98 -3.99
CA ILE A 384 -28.43 65.11 -4.86
C ILE A 384 -29.64 66.03 -4.98
N TRP A 385 -29.48 67.28 -4.53
CA TRP A 385 -30.49 68.33 -4.61
C TRP A 385 -30.18 69.28 -5.77
N PHE A 386 -31.05 69.29 -6.76
CA PHE A 386 -30.96 70.17 -7.93
C PHE A 386 -32.04 71.25 -7.82
N HIS A 387 -31.65 72.51 -7.57
CA HIS A 387 -32.59 73.60 -7.34
C HIS A 387 -32.10 74.94 -7.91
N GLY A 388 -33.03 75.82 -8.24
CA GLY A 388 -32.72 77.22 -8.55
C GLY A 388 -32.73 78.08 -7.29
N GLU A 389 -31.79 79.00 -7.15
CA GLU A 389 -31.98 80.18 -6.31
C GLU A 389 -33.03 81.06 -7.00
N PRO A 390 -34.07 81.52 -6.27
CA PRO A 390 -35.03 82.46 -6.82
C PRO A 390 -34.30 83.78 -7.15
N ASP A 391 -34.49 84.33 -8.35
CA ASP A 391 -34.00 85.68 -8.65
C ASP A 391 -34.71 86.68 -7.73
N PRO A 392 -33.98 87.40 -6.84
CA PRO A 392 -34.59 88.32 -5.90
C PRO A 392 -35.40 89.43 -6.59
N ASN A 393 -35.13 89.71 -7.86
CA ASN A 393 -35.81 90.73 -8.67
C ASN A 393 -36.82 90.16 -9.67
N ALA A 394 -37.05 88.84 -9.67
CA ALA A 394 -38.02 88.23 -10.58
C ALA A 394 -39.40 88.88 -10.38
N PRO A 395 -40.03 89.40 -11.46
CA PRO A 395 -41.35 90.00 -11.37
C PRO A 395 -42.41 88.93 -11.06
N CYS A 396 -43.41 89.31 -10.27
CA CYS A 396 -44.55 88.45 -10.00
C CYS A 396 -45.54 88.41 -11.16
N GLN A 397 -46.47 87.45 -11.11
CA GLN A 397 -47.52 87.32 -12.12
C GLN A 397 -48.28 88.65 -12.28
N GLY A 398 -48.31 89.18 -13.51
CA GLY A 398 -48.84 90.53 -13.79
C GLY A 398 -47.77 91.61 -13.99
N GLY A 399 -46.48 91.28 -13.88
CA GLY A 399 -45.38 92.22 -14.13
C GLY A 399 -45.04 93.12 -12.93
N HIS A 400 -45.45 92.73 -11.73
CA HIS A 400 -45.19 93.48 -10.50
C HIS A 400 -43.74 93.29 -10.04
N GLU A 401 -43.03 94.38 -9.78
CA GLU A 401 -41.65 94.35 -9.29
C GLU A 401 -41.57 93.78 -7.86
N ALA A 402 -40.46 93.13 -7.51
CA ALA A 402 -40.24 92.60 -6.17
C ALA A 402 -40.36 93.70 -5.11
N GLY A 403 -41.10 93.42 -4.02
CA GLY A 403 -41.43 94.37 -2.95
C GLY A 403 -42.66 95.24 -3.21
N THR A 404 -43.24 95.21 -4.41
CA THR A 404 -44.49 95.96 -4.68
C THR A 404 -45.71 95.24 -4.11
N ARG A 405 -46.74 96.03 -3.78
CA ARG A 405 -48.04 95.54 -3.33
C ARG A 405 -49.15 96.01 -4.25
N TRP A 406 -50.15 95.17 -4.48
CA TRP A 406 -51.32 95.50 -5.29
C TRP A 406 -52.55 94.77 -4.76
N ILE A 407 -53.73 95.24 -5.16
CA ILE A 407 -54.99 94.60 -4.80
C ILE A 407 -55.48 93.78 -5.99
N ASP A 408 -55.72 92.48 -5.77
CA ASP A 408 -56.40 91.62 -6.72
C ASP A 408 -57.49 90.81 -6.01
N LYS A 409 -58.71 90.81 -6.57
CA LYS A 409 -59.88 90.06 -6.08
C LYS A 409 -60.15 90.15 -4.57
N GLY A 410 -59.92 91.31 -3.98
CA GLY A 410 -60.16 91.54 -2.54
C GLY A 410 -59.03 91.09 -1.62
N PHE A 411 -57.86 90.77 -2.17
CA PHE A 411 -56.64 90.49 -1.42
C PHE A 411 -55.58 91.54 -1.77
N GLU A 412 -54.85 92.01 -0.76
CA GLU A 412 -53.60 92.72 -1.00
C GLU A 412 -52.50 91.67 -1.16
N LEU A 413 -51.91 91.65 -2.34
CA LEU A 413 -50.82 90.77 -2.73
C LEU A 413 -49.51 91.54 -2.66
N GLU A 414 -48.45 90.86 -2.22
CA GLU A 414 -47.08 91.36 -2.20
C GLU A 414 -46.23 90.48 -3.11
N CYS A 415 -45.41 91.12 -3.94
CA CYS A 415 -44.42 90.39 -4.72
C CYS A 415 -43.21 90.10 -3.83
N ALA A 416 -43.13 88.89 -3.29
CA ALA A 416 -41.98 88.46 -2.52
C ALA A 416 -40.78 88.19 -3.45
N PRO A 417 -39.53 88.31 -2.94
CA PRO A 417 -38.33 87.95 -3.71
C PRO A 417 -38.45 86.57 -4.36
N GLY A 418 -38.04 86.45 -5.63
CA GLY A 418 -38.20 85.21 -6.39
C GLY A 418 -39.46 85.13 -7.26
N GLY A 419 -40.16 86.24 -7.52
CA GLY A 419 -41.36 86.27 -8.35
C GLY A 419 -42.57 85.57 -7.72
N ARG A 420 -42.53 85.32 -6.40
CA ARG A 420 -43.60 84.63 -5.68
C ARG A 420 -44.62 85.64 -5.19
N THR A 421 -45.88 85.44 -5.56
CA THR A 421 -46.99 86.25 -5.05
C THR A 421 -47.42 85.73 -3.68
N LYS A 422 -47.32 86.56 -2.65
CA LYS A 422 -47.80 86.25 -1.29
C LYS A 422 -49.02 87.11 -0.98
N VAL A 423 -50.03 86.55 -0.33
CA VAL A 423 -51.13 87.36 0.21
C VAL A 423 -50.62 88.09 1.47
N ALA A 424 -50.54 89.42 1.41
CA ALA A 424 -50.15 90.26 2.53
C ALA A 424 -51.31 90.51 3.50
N GLY A 425 -52.53 90.62 2.95
CA GLY A 425 -53.76 90.76 3.72
C GLY A 425 -55.02 90.70 2.86
N CYS A 426 -56.16 90.89 3.51
CA CYS A 426 -57.47 90.89 2.88
C CYS A 426 -58.05 92.31 2.90
N ILE A 427 -58.86 92.65 1.91
CA ILE A 427 -59.55 93.94 1.82
C ILE A 427 -61.01 93.73 2.23
N SER A 428 -61.45 94.39 3.29
CA SER A 428 -62.84 94.33 3.74
C SER A 428 -63.78 94.96 2.70
N PRO A 429 -65.11 94.71 2.75
CA PRO A 429 -66.05 95.34 1.82
C PRO A 429 -66.06 96.88 1.90
N GLN A 430 -65.50 97.46 2.96
CA GLN A 430 -65.33 98.91 3.14
C GLN A 430 -64.02 99.45 2.53
N GLY A 431 -63.16 98.56 2.03
CA GLY A 431 -61.84 98.91 1.52
C GLY A 431 -60.73 98.92 2.58
N ASN A 432 -61.02 98.53 3.82
CA ASN A 432 -60.01 98.51 4.89
C ASN A 432 -59.10 97.29 4.75
N TYR A 433 -57.82 97.48 5.03
CA TYR A 433 -56.83 96.41 5.06
C TYR A 433 -56.90 95.60 6.36
N ILE A 434 -56.98 94.28 6.22
CA ILE A 434 -56.94 93.31 7.32
C ILE A 434 -55.71 92.43 7.10
N ALA A 435 -54.68 92.60 7.94
CA ALA A 435 -53.46 91.78 7.87
C ALA A 435 -53.80 90.28 8.01
N VAL A 436 -53.01 89.41 7.37
CA VAL A 436 -53.14 87.96 7.57
C VAL A 436 -53.00 87.61 9.06
N GLY A 437 -53.95 86.83 9.57
CA GLY A 437 -54.10 86.49 11.00
C GLY A 437 -54.91 87.50 11.82
N ALA A 438 -55.32 88.63 11.25
CA ALA A 438 -56.10 89.66 11.94
C ALA A 438 -57.61 89.55 11.66
N GLU A 439 -58.39 90.18 12.55
CA GLU A 439 -59.83 90.36 12.40
C GLU A 439 -60.20 91.84 12.55
N GLU A 440 -61.16 92.31 11.77
CA GLU A 440 -61.74 93.66 11.86
C GLU A 440 -63.25 93.56 12.15
N ARG A 441 -63.74 94.41 13.05
CA ARG A 441 -65.18 94.48 13.38
C ARG A 441 -65.81 95.68 12.68
N TYR A 442 -66.85 95.42 11.91
CA TYR A 442 -67.62 96.47 11.26
C TYR A 442 -69.11 96.09 11.20
N ASN A 443 -69.95 97.00 11.71
CA ASN A 443 -71.38 96.77 11.92
C ASN A 443 -71.66 95.50 12.75
N GLN A 444 -72.52 94.61 12.24
CA GLN A 444 -72.88 93.34 12.88
C GLN A 444 -71.98 92.19 12.41
N TYR A 445 -70.81 92.45 11.81
CA TYR A 445 -69.92 91.42 11.29
C TYR A 445 -68.49 91.57 11.80
N VAL A 446 -67.81 90.44 11.93
CA VAL A 446 -66.37 90.34 12.09
C VAL A 446 -65.80 89.76 10.80
N TYR A 447 -64.91 90.50 10.15
CA TYR A 447 -64.17 90.06 8.98
C TYR A 447 -62.80 89.55 9.41
N ALA A 448 -62.38 88.38 8.94
CA ALA A 448 -61.12 87.75 9.31
C ALA A 448 -60.33 87.36 8.05
N CYS A 449 -59.03 87.62 8.08
CA CYS A 449 -58.10 87.18 7.05
C CYS A 449 -57.28 86.01 7.60
N GLU A 450 -57.70 84.77 7.33
CA GLU A 450 -57.17 83.57 8.00
C GLU A 450 -56.16 82.82 7.13
N GLU A 451 -54.93 82.64 7.61
CA GLU A 451 -53.95 81.71 7.01
C GLU A 451 -54.33 80.26 7.32
N GLN A 452 -54.33 79.41 6.30
CA GLN A 452 -54.59 77.98 6.39
C GLN A 452 -53.28 77.20 6.58
N VAL A 453 -53.37 75.93 6.94
CA VAL A 453 -52.21 75.06 7.21
C VAL A 453 -51.31 74.85 5.98
N ASP A 454 -51.86 74.96 4.77
CA ASP A 454 -51.12 74.86 3.51
C ASP A 454 -50.48 76.19 3.05
N GLY A 455 -50.59 77.25 3.88
CA GLY A 455 -50.09 78.59 3.59
C GLY A 455 -51.03 79.43 2.70
N SER A 456 -52.20 78.91 2.30
CA SER A 456 -53.21 79.71 1.61
C SER A 456 -53.92 80.67 2.56
N VAL A 457 -54.42 81.80 2.05
CA VAL A 457 -55.15 82.79 2.86
C VAL A 457 -56.61 82.84 2.46
N ARG A 458 -57.50 82.84 3.46
CA ARG A 458 -58.96 82.85 3.27
C ARG A 458 -59.59 84.05 3.97
N PHE A 459 -60.38 84.81 3.20
CA PHE A 459 -61.24 85.86 3.75
C PHE A 459 -62.56 85.28 4.26
N ARG A 460 -62.92 85.55 5.52
CA ARG A 460 -64.20 85.11 6.14
C ARG A 460 -64.93 86.30 6.76
N SER A 461 -66.26 86.22 6.76
CA SER A 461 -67.12 87.11 7.56
C SER A 461 -68.04 86.29 8.45
N LYS A 462 -68.21 86.72 9.71
CA LYS A 462 -69.07 86.06 10.71
C LYS A 462 -69.93 87.11 11.44
N PRO A 463 -71.25 86.91 11.58
CA PRO A 463 -72.09 87.87 12.29
C PRO A 463 -71.76 87.90 13.80
N ILE A 464 -71.81 89.08 14.41
CA ILE A 464 -71.65 89.29 15.84
C ILE A 464 -72.94 88.84 16.51
N VAL A 465 -72.97 87.60 17.00
CA VAL A 465 -74.09 87.09 17.80
C VAL A 465 -74.11 87.81 19.15
N PRO A 466 -75.21 88.50 19.52
CA PRO A 466 -75.34 89.07 20.85
C PRO A 466 -75.28 87.95 21.89
N PHE A 467 -74.44 88.12 22.91
CA PHE A 467 -74.25 87.15 23.99
C PHE A 467 -75.62 86.89 24.67
N ALA A 468 -76.26 85.75 24.38
CA ALA A 468 -77.46 85.33 25.09
C ALA A 468 -77.05 84.90 26.50
N GLY A 469 -77.44 85.69 27.51
CA GLY A 469 -77.14 85.42 28.92
C GLY A 469 -77.59 84.02 29.36
N PRO A 470 -76.96 83.46 30.42
CA PRO A 470 -77.17 82.07 30.84
C PRO A 470 -78.64 81.82 31.18
N ARG A 471 -79.26 80.86 30.47
CA ARG A 471 -80.58 80.31 30.81
C ARG A 471 -80.51 79.67 32.20
N LYS A 472 -81.19 80.27 33.19
CA LYS A 472 -81.47 79.61 34.47
C LYS A 472 -82.26 78.32 34.20
N ARG A 473 -81.70 77.16 34.58
CA ARG A 473 -82.44 75.90 34.69
C ARG A 473 -83.34 75.97 35.93
N ALA A 474 -84.59 75.58 35.78
CA ALA A 474 -85.55 75.40 36.88
C ALA A 474 -85.20 74.17 37.72
#